data_AF-A0A1C4G255-F1
#
_entry.id   AF-A0A1C4G255-F1
#
_cell.length_a   1.000
_cell.length_b   1.000
_cell.length_c   1.000
_cell.angle_alpha   90.00
_cell.angle_beta   90.00
_cell.angle_gamma   90.00
#
_symmetry.space_group_name_H-M   'P 1'
#
loop_
_entity.id
_entity.type
_entity.pdbx_description
1 polymer ?
#
loop_
_entity_poly.entity_id
_entity_poly.type
_entity_poly.pdbx_seq_one_letter_code
_entity_poly.pdbx_strand_id
1 'polypeptide(L)' 'MKRWIEDLYVIYQKLEASEWREVKREIVNAQVNGCSGGEIYFLVLQQLLKIKREKASAYALIQREAESIIRFGANQTYLN' A
#
# COMPACT_ATOMS: atom_id res chain seq x y z
N MET A 1 -6.48 -4.50 -14.90
CA MET A 1 -6.68 -4.88 -13.48
C MET A 1 -5.37 -5.29 -12.77
N LYS A 2 -4.19 -4.73 -13.13
CA LYS A 2 -2.87 -5.15 -12.60
C LYS A 2 -2.01 -4.05 -11.93
N ARG A 3 -2.39 -2.77 -12.06
CA ARG A 3 -1.51 -1.64 -11.69
C ARG A 3 -1.19 -1.54 -10.20
N TRP A 4 -2.15 -1.79 -9.31
CA TRP A 4 -1.93 -1.57 -7.87
C TRP A 4 -0.98 -2.63 -7.24
N ILE A 5 -0.95 -3.85 -7.78
CA ILE A 5 -0.01 -4.90 -7.33
C ILE A 5 1.42 -4.57 -7.77
N GLU A 6 1.59 -4.02 -8.97
CA GLU A 6 2.88 -3.55 -9.48
C GLU A 6 3.42 -2.39 -8.61
N ASP A 7 2.56 -1.41 -8.32
CA ASP A 7 2.89 -0.32 -7.40
C ASP A 7 3.25 -0.84 -6.00
N LEU A 8 2.48 -1.82 -5.48
CA LEU A 8 2.75 -2.44 -4.18
C LEU A 8 4.10 -3.16 -4.13
N TYR A 9 4.50 -3.80 -5.23
CA TYR A 9 5.81 -4.45 -5.33
C TYR A 9 6.95 -3.43 -5.31
N VAL A 10 6.78 -2.30 -6.01
CA VAL A 10 7.76 -1.20 -5.98
C VAL A 10 7.87 -0.62 -4.55
N ILE A 11 6.75 -0.48 -3.83
CA ILE A 11 6.75 -0.10 -2.41
C ILE A 11 7.60 -1.05 -1.60
N TYR A 12 7.45 -2.37 -1.78
CA TYR A 12 8.27 -3.36 -1.07
C TYR A 12 9.76 -3.23 -1.37
N GLN A 13 10.13 -3.01 -2.63
CA GLN A 13 11.53 -2.83 -3.02
C GLN A 13 12.15 -1.59 -2.37
N LYS A 14 11.44 -0.45 -2.41
CA LYS A 14 11.92 0.80 -1.80
C LYS A 14 12.09 0.68 -0.29
N LEU A 15 11.12 0.07 0.39
CA LEU A 15 11.18 -0.11 1.84
C LEU A 15 12.28 -1.11 2.25
N GLU A 16 12.49 -2.18 1.46
CA GLU A 16 13.55 -3.17 1.70
C GLU A 16 14.96 -2.57 1.57
N ALA A 17 15.14 -1.68 0.59
CA ALA A 17 16.39 -0.95 0.35
C ALA A 17 16.63 0.21 1.34
N SER A 18 15.70 0.44 2.27
CA SER A 18 15.77 1.51 3.27
C SER A 18 15.82 0.95 4.69
N GLU A 19 15.90 1.83 5.69
CA GLU A 19 15.77 1.47 7.11
C GLU A 19 14.35 1.04 7.50
N TRP A 20 13.35 1.27 6.64
CA TRP A 20 11.93 1.05 6.91
C TRP A 20 11.44 -0.39 6.69
N ARG A 21 12.28 -1.40 6.98
CA ARG A 21 11.91 -2.83 6.82
C ARG A 21 10.71 -3.24 7.66
N GLU A 22 10.51 -2.60 8.81
CA GLU A 22 9.33 -2.81 9.65
C GLU A 22 8.06 -2.37 8.94
N VAL A 23 8.08 -1.21 8.27
CA VAL A 23 6.93 -0.69 7.50
C VAL A 23 6.57 -1.65 6.38
N LYS A 24 7.57 -2.22 5.68
CA LYS A 24 7.31 -3.29 4.70
C LYS A 24 6.58 -4.47 5.35
N ARG A 25 7.05 -4.93 6.51
CA ARG A 25 6.45 -6.07 7.22
C ARG A 25 4.99 -5.80 7.59
N GLU A 26 4.67 -4.59 8.03
CA GLU A 26 3.28 -4.19 8.33
C GLU A 26 2.38 -4.29 7.09
N ILE A 27 2.85 -3.83 5.93
CA ILE A 27 2.08 -3.90 4.67
C ILE A 27 1.95 -5.35 4.19
N VAL A 28 2.99 -6.16 4.30
CA VAL A 28 2.93 -7.60 3.97
C VAL A 28 1.93 -8.32 4.87
N ASN A 29 1.92 -8.02 6.17
CA ASN A 29 0.92 -8.58 7.08
C ASN A 29 -0.50 -8.19 6.68
N ALA A 30 -0.73 -6.93 6.30
CA ALA A 30 -2.03 -6.49 5.78
C ALA A 30 -2.43 -7.27 4.50
N GLN A 31 -1.46 -7.58 3.63
CA GLN A 31 -1.71 -8.38 2.43
C GLN A 31 -2.06 -9.84 2.74
N VAL A 32 -1.35 -10.48 3.68
CA VAL A 32 -1.53 -11.91 4.01
C VAL A 32 -2.77 -12.16 4.88
N ASN A 33 -3.19 -11.17 5.67
CA ASN A 33 -4.38 -11.29 6.53
C ASN A 33 -5.72 -11.21 5.76
N GLY A 34 -5.72 -10.84 4.48
CA GLY A 34 -6.94 -10.79 3.67
C GLY A 34 -7.31 -12.17 3.11
N CYS A 35 -8.59 -12.56 3.19
CA CYS A 35 -9.09 -13.84 2.68
C CYS A 35 -9.51 -13.76 1.20
N SER A 36 -9.72 -12.57 0.65
CA SER A 36 -10.13 -12.34 -0.75
C SER A 36 -9.36 -11.18 -1.40
N GLY A 37 -9.29 -11.15 -2.74
CA GLY A 37 -8.56 -10.09 -3.46
C GLY A 37 -9.02 -8.67 -3.15
N GLY A 38 -10.32 -8.46 -2.90
CA GLY A 38 -10.87 -7.16 -2.48
C GLY A 38 -10.53 -6.80 -1.04
N GLU A 39 -10.53 -7.79 -0.14
CA GLU A 39 -10.13 -7.62 1.26
C GLU A 39 -8.64 -7.32 1.40
N ILE A 40 -7.80 -8.02 0.63
CA ILE A 40 -6.36 -7.76 0.53
C ILE A 40 -6.11 -6.30 0.12
N TYR A 41 -6.80 -5.84 -0.93
CA TYR A 41 -6.69 -4.46 -1.40
C TYR A 41 -7.09 -3.45 -0.31
N PHE A 42 -8.21 -3.69 0.37
CA PHE A 42 -8.71 -2.82 1.42
C PHE A 42 -7.75 -2.73 2.62
N LEU A 43 -7.22 -3.86 3.08
CA LEU A 43 -6.26 -3.90 4.20
C LEU A 43 -4.95 -3.18 3.85
N VAL A 44 -4.44 -3.38 2.64
CA VAL A 44 -3.26 -2.66 2.14
C VAL A 44 -3.54 -1.15 2.09
N LEU A 45 -4.71 -0.74 1.59
CA LEU A 45 -5.11 0.67 1.55
C LEU A 45 -5.15 1.31 2.94
N GLN A 46 -5.77 0.63 3.92
CA GLN A 46 -5.81 1.10 5.30
C GLN A 46 -4.41 1.26 5.89
N GLN A 47 -3.52 0.30 5.63
CA GLN A 47 -2.15 0.36 6.10
C GLN A 47 -1.38 1.53 5.46
N LEU A 48 -1.55 1.79 4.16
CA LEU A 48 -0.93 2.94 3.48
C LEU A 48 -1.41 4.29 4.03
N LEU A 49 -2.70 4.42 4.33
CA LEU A 49 -3.26 5.62 4.97
C LEU A 49 -2.73 5.81 6.39
N LYS A 50 -2.55 4.73 7.14
CA LYS A 50 -1.92 4.76 8.47
C LYS A 50 -0.48 5.26 8.38
N ILE A 51 0.32 4.70 7.47
CA ILE A 51 1.71 5.12 7.22
C ILE A 51 1.78 6.60 6.81
N LYS A 52 0.86 7.06 5.95
CA LYS A 52 0.75 8.48 5.55
C LYS A 52 0.60 9.42 6.75
N ARG A 53 -0.17 9.00 7.76
CA ARG A 53 -0.46 9.79 8.96
C ARG A 53 0.63 9.70 10.02
N GLU A 54 1.17 8.51 10.24
CA GLU A 54 2.01 8.22 11.41
C GLU A 54 3.51 8.16 11.09
N LYS A 55 3.88 7.89 9.84
CA LYS A 55 5.27 7.65 9.42
C LYS A 55 5.61 8.48 8.18
N ALA A 56 5.54 9.81 8.30
CA ALA A 56 5.72 10.76 7.19
C ALA A 56 6.99 10.52 6.36
N SER A 57 8.13 10.25 7.01
CA SER A 57 9.40 9.98 6.31
C SER A 57 9.37 8.68 5.49
N ALA A 58 8.76 7.63 6.03
CA ALA A 58 8.56 6.37 5.29
C ALA A 58 7.58 6.57 4.13
N TYR A 59 6.50 7.35 4.36
CA TYR A 59 5.52 7.65 3.34
C TYR A 59 6.11 8.44 2.17
N ALA A 60 6.96 9.43 2.44
CA ALA A 60 7.62 10.24 1.42
C ALA A 60 8.41 9.37 0.41
N LEU A 61 9.06 8.30 0.89
CA LEU A 61 9.81 7.36 0.03
C LEU A 61 8.90 6.61 -0.96
N ILE A 62 7.67 6.29 -0.55
CA ILE A 62 6.72 5.46 -1.29
C ILE A 62 5.53 6.24 -1.84
N GLN A 63 5.53 7.57 -1.71
CA GLN A 63 4.37 8.43 -1.90
C GLN A 63 3.77 8.27 -3.30
N ARG A 64 4.61 8.21 -4.33
CA ARG A 64 4.15 8.12 -5.72
C ARG A 64 3.29 6.88 -5.95
N GLU A 65 3.79 5.72 -5.53
CA GLU A 65 3.12 4.43 -5.70
C GLU A 65 1.93 4.30 -4.73
N ALA A 66 2.08 4.77 -3.49
CA ALA A 66 1.00 4.77 -2.51
C ALA A 66 -0.21 5.62 -2.98
N GLU A 67 0.02 6.82 -3.52
CA GLU A 67 -1.04 7.66 -4.09
C GLU A 67 -1.69 7.04 -5.32
N SER A 68 -0.93 6.30 -6.15
CA SER A 68 -1.48 5.54 -7.28
C SER A 68 -2.46 4.45 -6.80
N ILE A 69 -2.08 3.70 -5.76
CA ILE A 69 -2.94 2.68 -5.14
C ILE A 69 -4.17 3.35 -4.52
N ILE A 70 -4.02 4.41 -3.72
CA ILE A 70 -5.15 5.12 -3.09
C ILE A 70 -6.16 5.61 -4.14
N ARG A 71 -5.68 6.17 -5.26
CA ARG A 71 -6.53 6.65 -6.36
C ARG A 71 -7.24 5.51 -7.10
N PHE A 72 -6.60 4.35 -7.24
CA PHE A 72 -7.23 3.17 -7.84
C PHE A 72 -8.50 2.78 -7.07
N GLY A 73 -8.45 2.81 -5.73
CA GLY A 73 -9.60 2.54 -4.87
C GLY A 73 -10.71 3.55 -5.02
N ALA A 74 -10.37 4.85 -5.03
CA ALA A 74 -11.34 5.91 -5.24
C ALA A 74 -12.11 5.71 -6.56
N ASN A 75 -11.41 5.38 -7.65
CA ASN A 75 -12.03 5.14 -8.95
C ASN A 75 -12.94 3.89 -8.97
N GLN A 76 -12.69 2.88 -8.14
CA GLN A 76 -13.61 1.74 -8.01
C GLN A 76 -14.84 2.06 -7.17
N THR A 77 -14.72 2.93 -6.16
CA THR A 77 -15.88 3.39 -5.38
C THR A 77 -16.87 4.21 -6.22
N TYR A 78 -16.40 4.92 -7.26
CA TYR A 78 -17.25 5.68 -8.19
C TYR A 78 -17.86 4.85 -9.33
N LEU A 79 -17.52 3.57 -9.45
CA LEU A 79 -18.06 2.66 -10.48
C LEU A 79 -19.10 1.67 -9.93
N ASN A 80 -19.49 1.82 -8.65
CA ASN A 80 -20.60 1.10 -8.01
C ASN A 80 -21.83 2.00 -7.87
#